data_AF-A0A0C2FIU9-F1
#
_entry.id   AF-A0A0C2FIU9-F1
#
_cell.length_a   1.000
_cell.length_b   1.000
_cell.length_c   1.000
_cell.angle_alpha   90.00
_cell.angle_beta   90.00
_cell.angle_gamma   90.00
#
_symmetry.space_group_name_H-M   'P 1'
#
loop_
_entity.id
_entity.type
_entity.pdbx_description
1 polymer ?
#
loop_
_entity_poly.entity_id
_entity_poly.type
_entity_poly.pdbx_seq_one_letter_code
_entity_poly.pdbx_strand_id
1 'polypeptide(L)'
;MRVCVVGAGVSGLPAIKACLEEGVDVVCYEKSADLGGLWNYRPGQKNIGGTVMATTVVNTSKEMMAYSDFPPPEDWPNFMHHSKVFEKHNFV
;
A
#
# COMPACT_ATOMS: atom_id res chain seq x y z
N MET A 1 5.53 24.61 4.69
CA MET A 1 5.79 23.90 3.42
C MET A 1 4.61 22.97 3.17
N ARG A 2 4.14 22.84 1.92
CA ARG A 2 3.05 21.92 1.58
C ARG A 2 3.53 20.89 0.58
N VAL A 3 3.33 19.61 0.88
CA VAL A 3 3.80 18.47 0.06
C VAL A 3 2.63 17.84 -0.68
N CYS A 4 2.85 17.55 -1.96
CA CYS A 4 1.89 16.79 -2.78
C CYS A 4 2.43 15.37 -2.99
N VAL A 5 1.68 14.38 -2.54
CA VAL A 5 1.95 12.95 -2.79
C VAL A 5 1.04 12.47 -3.93
N VAL A 6 1.62 11.91 -4.98
CA VAL A 6 0.87 11.39 -6.13
C VAL A 6 0.82 9.86 -6.05
N GLY A 7 -0.38 9.32 -5.82
CA GLY A 7 -0.66 7.90 -5.63
C GLY A 7 -0.68 7.48 -4.15
N ALA A 8 -1.66 6.69 -3.76
CA ALA A 8 -1.87 6.18 -2.40
C ALA A 8 -1.63 4.66 -2.30
N GLY A 9 -0.59 4.20 -3.00
CA GLY A 9 -0.07 2.83 -2.90
C GLY A 9 1.00 2.67 -1.82
N VAL A 10 1.78 1.59 -1.93
CA VAL A 10 2.80 1.20 -0.93
C VAL A 10 3.87 2.26 -0.65
N SER A 11 4.13 3.15 -1.61
CA SER A 11 5.06 4.27 -1.44
C SER A 11 4.36 5.55 -0.99
N GLY A 12 3.09 5.74 -1.37
CA GLY A 12 2.33 6.94 -1.07
C GLY A 12 1.93 7.04 0.40
N LEU A 13 1.37 5.96 0.95
CA LEU A 13 0.96 5.90 2.35
C LEU A 13 2.11 6.22 3.34
N PRO A 14 3.30 5.59 3.26
CA PRO A 14 4.39 5.95 4.16
C PRO A 14 4.95 7.36 3.89
N ALA A 15 4.87 7.88 2.65
CA ALA A 15 5.25 9.27 2.37
C ALA A 15 4.31 10.27 3.06
N ILE A 16 3.00 9.99 3.06
CA ILE A 16 2.00 10.76 3.82
C ILE A 16 2.31 10.68 5.31
N LYS A 17 2.50 9.47 5.85
CA LYS A 17 2.85 9.24 7.26
C LYS A 17 4.09 10.05 7.66
N ALA A 18 5.18 9.95 6.91
CA ALA A 18 6.41 10.67 7.19
C ALA A 18 6.21 12.21 7.15
N CYS A 19 5.41 12.73 6.22
CA CYS A 19 5.07 14.15 6.21
C CYS A 19 4.31 14.55 7.48
N LEU A 20 3.33 13.76 7.91
CA LEU A 20 2.54 14.03 9.10
C LEU A 20 3.38 13.97 10.38
N GLU A 21 4.29 12.99 10.50
CA GLU A 21 5.21 12.84 11.64
C GLU A 21 6.15 14.04 11.80
N GLU A 22 6.57 14.65 10.69
CA GLU A 22 7.40 15.85 10.66
C GLU A 22 6.58 17.16 10.74
N GLY A 23 5.25 17.08 10.93
CA GLY A 23 4.37 18.25 11.03
C GLY A 23 4.21 19.02 9.72
N VAL A 24 4.41 18.38 8.57
CA VAL A 24 4.29 18.97 7.24
C VAL A 24 2.85 18.83 6.73
N ASP A 25 2.28 19.93 6.22
CA ASP A 25 0.98 19.89 5.52
C ASP A 25 1.11 19.08 4.23
N VAL A 26 0.32 18.02 4.10
CA VAL A 26 0.39 17.07 2.99
C VAL A 26 -0.99 16.89 2.34
N VAL A 27 -0.99 16.84 1.01
CA VAL A 27 -2.14 16.46 0.20
C VAL A 27 -1.77 15.26 -0.66
N CYS A 28 -2.65 14.25 -0.72
CA CYS A 28 -2.48 13.10 -1.59
C CYS A 28 -3.56 13.08 -2.68
N TYR A 29 -3.15 12.81 -3.91
CA TYR A 29 -4.06 12.53 -5.03
C TYR A 29 -3.87 11.10 -5.50
N GLU A 30 -4.92 10.29 -5.38
CA GLU A 30 -5.01 8.93 -5.92
C GLU A 30 -5.97 8.92 -7.11
N LYS A 31 -5.58 8.23 -8.19
CA LYS A 31 -6.36 8.18 -9.43
C LYS A 31 -7.53 7.20 -9.32
N SER A 32 -7.34 6.11 -8.59
CA SER A 32 -8.38 5.11 -8.34
C SER A 32 -9.30 5.52 -7.19
N ALA A 33 -10.39 4.77 -7.01
CA ALA A 33 -11.39 5.06 -5.99
C ALA A 33 -10.98 4.59 -4.57
N ASP A 34 -9.83 3.93 -4.44
CA ASP A 34 -9.43 3.24 -3.22
C ASP A 34 -7.90 3.18 -3.09
N LEU A 35 -7.40 2.82 -1.91
CA LEU A 35 -5.98 2.79 -1.58
C LEU A 35 -5.29 1.51 -2.11
N GLY A 36 -4.02 1.36 -1.77
CA GLY A 36 -3.25 0.12 -1.94
C GLY A 36 -2.61 -0.08 -3.31
N GLY A 37 -2.98 0.72 -4.31
CA GLY A 37 -2.32 0.78 -5.61
C GLY A 37 -2.25 -0.58 -6.31
N LEU A 38 -1.03 -1.11 -6.49
CA LEU A 38 -0.78 -2.39 -7.16
C LEU A 38 -1.47 -3.58 -6.48
N TRP A 39 -1.51 -3.60 -5.14
CA TRP A 39 -1.98 -4.76 -4.36
C TRP A 39 -3.50 -4.87 -4.29
N ASN A 40 -4.20 -3.78 -4.57
CA ASN A 40 -5.64 -3.76 -4.72
C ASN A 40 -6.01 -4.36 -6.09
N TYR A 41 -6.50 -5.61 -6.08
CA TYR A 41 -6.85 -6.35 -7.28
C TYR A 41 -8.14 -5.82 -7.91
N ARG A 42 -8.02 -5.29 -9.13
CA ARG A 42 -9.14 -4.66 -9.85
C ARG A 42 -9.33 -5.28 -11.24
N PRO A 43 -10.07 -6.40 -11.35
CA PRO A 43 -10.29 -7.06 -12.63
C PRO A 43 -10.99 -6.12 -13.63
N GLY A 44 -10.49 -6.06 -14.85
CA GLY A 44 -11.08 -5.26 -15.95
C GLY A 44 -10.77 -3.76 -15.93
N GLN A 45 -10.15 -3.22 -14.87
CA GLN A 45 -9.86 -1.79 -14.75
C GLN A 45 -8.41 -1.46 -15.13
N LYS A 46 -8.09 -1.46 -16.43
CA LYS A 46 -6.71 -1.28 -16.94
C LYS A 46 -6.23 0.18 -17.02
N ASN A 47 -7.14 1.15 -17.06
CA ASN A 47 -6.78 2.56 -17.33
C ASN A 47 -6.54 3.42 -16.08
N ILE A 48 -6.62 2.83 -14.89
CA ILE A 48 -6.54 3.54 -13.61
C ILE A 48 -5.23 3.32 -12.86
N GLY A 49 -4.35 2.45 -13.34
CA GLY A 49 -3.06 2.12 -12.72
C GLY A 49 -2.75 0.62 -12.79
N GLY A 50 -1.58 0.23 -12.28
CA GLY A 50 -1.19 -1.19 -12.19
C GLY A 50 -2.06 -1.97 -11.20
N THR A 51 -2.33 -3.23 -11.49
CA THR A 51 -2.99 -4.19 -10.60
C THR A 51 -2.29 -5.54 -10.73
N VAL A 52 -2.27 -6.30 -9.63
CA VAL A 52 -1.84 -7.70 -9.62
C VAL A 52 -2.82 -8.62 -10.38
N MET A 53 -2.42 -9.88 -10.53
CA MET A 53 -3.30 -10.96 -10.99
C MET A 53 -4.04 -11.59 -9.80
N ALA A 54 -5.12 -12.31 -10.08
CA ALA A 54 -6.01 -12.90 -9.06
C ALA A 54 -5.32 -13.87 -8.08
N THR A 55 -4.20 -14.46 -8.48
CA THR A 55 -3.48 -15.48 -7.71
C THR A 55 -2.08 -15.03 -7.28
N THR A 56 -1.79 -13.72 -7.36
CA THR A 56 -0.47 -13.21 -7.01
C THR A 56 -0.18 -13.43 -5.52
N VAL A 57 0.99 -14.01 -5.25
CA VAL A 57 1.59 -14.16 -3.91
C VAL A 57 2.90 -13.39 -3.89
N VAL A 58 3.18 -12.66 -2.81
CA VAL A 58 4.47 -11.94 -2.68
C VAL A 58 5.63 -12.91 -2.65
N ASN A 59 6.74 -12.51 -3.26
CA ASN A 59 8.00 -13.25 -3.25
C ASN A 59 8.95 -12.81 -2.13
N THR A 60 8.55 -11.84 -1.30
CA THR A 60 9.30 -11.35 -0.14
C THR A 60 8.57 -11.75 1.13
N SER A 61 9.32 -12.21 2.14
CA SER A 61 8.77 -12.58 3.45
C SER A 61 8.07 -11.39 4.11
N LYS A 62 7.00 -11.65 4.88
CA LYS A 62 6.22 -10.66 5.61
C LYS A 62 7.09 -9.81 6.55
N GLU A 63 8.11 -10.42 7.16
CA GLU A 63 9.06 -9.75 8.07
C GLU A 63 9.99 -8.79 7.32
N MET A 64 10.32 -9.11 6.06
CA MET A 64 11.22 -8.31 5.22
C MET A 64 10.47 -7.20 4.46
N MET A 65 9.16 -7.32 4.34
CA MET A 65 8.30 -6.37 3.61
C MET A 65 7.55 -5.42 4.56
N ALA A 66 7.73 -5.55 5.87
CA ALA A 66 7.01 -4.74 6.83
C ALA A 66 7.42 -3.26 6.80
N TYR A 67 6.46 -2.36 7.05
CA TYR A 67 6.82 -1.04 7.54
C TYR A 67 7.45 -1.19 8.92
N SER A 68 8.46 -0.38 9.21
CA SER A 68 9.33 -0.52 10.38
C SER A 68 8.60 -0.52 11.72
N ASP A 69 7.48 0.18 11.80
CA ASP A 69 6.66 0.35 13.01
C ASP A 69 5.25 -0.25 12.86
N PHE A 70 4.99 -0.97 11.77
CA PHE A 70 3.72 -1.65 11.52
C PHE A 70 3.96 -3.10 11.04
N PRO A 71 4.36 -3.99 11.98
CA PRO A 71 4.61 -5.39 11.67
C PRO A 71 3.30 -6.11 11.27
N PRO A 72 3.37 -7.10 10.36
CA PRO A 72 2.22 -7.93 10.03
C PRO A 72 1.83 -8.84 11.22
N PRO A 73 0.57 -9.28 11.33
CA PRO A 73 0.16 -10.26 12.35
C PRO A 73 0.98 -11.55 12.31
N GLU A 74 1.23 -12.14 13.49
CA GLU A 74 2.07 -13.33 13.65
C GLU A 74 1.49 -14.55 12.94
N ASP A 75 0.16 -14.69 12.92
CA ASP A 75 -0.57 -15.79 12.30
C ASP A 75 -0.65 -15.70 10.76
N TRP A 76 -0.21 -14.59 10.17
CA TRP A 76 -0.22 -14.44 8.71
C TRP A 76 0.90 -15.26 8.04
N PRO A 77 0.68 -15.78 6.81
CA PRO A 77 1.72 -16.50 6.07
C PRO A 77 2.94 -15.63 5.80
N ASN A 78 4.14 -16.22 5.83
CA ASN A 78 5.38 -15.51 5.45
C ASN A 78 5.32 -14.97 4.02
N PHE A 79 4.73 -15.72 3.08
CA PHE A 79 4.48 -15.27 1.71
C PHE A 79 2.98 -15.11 1.51
N MET A 80 2.53 -13.86 1.51
CA MET A 80 1.12 -13.50 1.54
C MET A 80 0.49 -13.48 0.15
N HIS A 81 -0.76 -13.96 0.05
CA HIS A 81 -1.62 -13.66 -1.09
C HIS A 81 -1.87 -12.14 -1.17
N HIS A 82 -2.02 -11.61 -2.39
CA HIS A 82 -2.18 -10.17 -2.60
C HIS A 82 -3.32 -9.55 -1.78
N SER A 83 -4.39 -10.31 -1.50
CA SER A 83 -5.51 -9.85 -0.67
C SER A 83 -5.10 -9.53 0.76
N LYS A 84 -4.19 -10.31 1.37
CA LYS A 84 -3.62 -10.03 2.70
C LYS A 84 -2.67 -8.85 2.66
N VAL A 85 -1.90 -8.71 1.57
CA VAL A 85 -1.05 -7.53 1.38
C VAL A 85 -1.91 -6.28 1.32
N PHE A 86 -2.99 -6.30 0.53
CA PHE A 86 -3.93 -5.18 0.45
C PHE A 86 -4.58 -4.85 1.80
N GLU A 87 -5.07 -5.87 2.52
CA GLU A 87 -5.63 -5.72 3.87
C GLU A 87 -4.67 -4.99 4.81
N LYS A 88 -3.36 -5.28 4.76
CA LYS A 88 -2.35 -4.57 5.55
C LYS A 88 -2.29 -3.07 5.26
N HIS A 89 -2.40 -2.68 3.99
CA HIS A 89 -2.24 -1.28 3.58
C HIS A 89 -3.45 -0.41 3.92
N ASN A 90 -4.60 -1.00 4.27
CA ASN A 90 -5.78 -0.24 4.70
C ASN A 90 -5.68 0.32 6.11
N PHE A 91 -4.63 -0.03 6.87
CA PHE A 91 -4.44 0.36 8.27
C PHE A 91 -3.16 1.19 8.52
N VAL A 92 -2.55 1.73 7.47
CA VAL A 92 -1.35 2.61 7.54
C VAL A 92 -1.75 4.06 7.47
#